data_AF-A0A0D2JU95-F1
#
_entry.id   AF-A0A0D2JU95-F1
#
_cell.length_a   1.000
_cell.length_b   1.000
_cell.length_c   1.000
_cell.angle_alpha   90.00
_cell.angle_beta   90.00
_cell.angle_gamma   90.00
#
_symmetry.space_group_name_H-M   'P 1'
#
loop_
_entity.id
_entity.type
_entity.pdbx_description
1 polymer ?
#
loop_
_entity_poly.entity_id
_entity_poly.type
_entity_poly.pdbx_seq_one_letter_code
_entity_poly.pdbx_strand_id
1 'polypeptide(L)'
;MAGSESLPAEASGKVRMSFVMPSQYTKDTLPRPNDASVEIKEVPAHTVAALTFRGHVRGRKVVEERKQQLLQIMEAEGLVPQGNVVLNQYHPPFTYGWQRVNEVCFEVRE
;
A
#
# COMPACT_ATOMS: atom_id res chain seq x y z
N MET A 1 6.67 3.54 11.84
CA MET A 1 5.28 3.63 11.35
C MET A 1 5.31 3.20 9.89
N ALA A 2 4.81 2.00 9.59
CA ALA A 2 4.61 1.59 8.21
C ALA A 2 3.32 2.26 7.70
N GLY A 3 3.40 2.91 6.55
CA GLY A 3 2.25 3.53 5.90
C GLY A 3 1.93 2.80 4.61
N SER A 4 0.65 2.61 4.33
CA SER A 4 0.19 2.18 3.01
C SER A 4 -0.47 3.35 2.29
N GLU A 5 -0.12 3.53 1.03
CA GLU A 5 -0.63 4.59 0.18
C GLU A 5 -1.38 3.95 -0.98
N SER A 6 -2.70 4.16 -1.04
CA SER A 6 -3.47 3.73 -2.21
C SER A 6 -3.33 4.78 -3.29
N LEU A 7 -2.71 4.42 -4.42
CA LEU A 7 -2.50 5.33 -5.53
C LEU A 7 -3.66 5.22 -6.51
N PRO A 8 -4.34 6.34 -6.82
CA PRO A 8 -5.43 6.32 -7.79
C PRO A 8 -4.91 5.95 -9.18
N ALA A 9 -5.76 5.31 -9.98
CA ALA A 9 -5.45 4.99 -11.38
C ALA A 9 -5.16 6.24 -12.23
N GLU A 10 -5.77 7.39 -11.88
CA GLU A 10 -5.66 8.67 -12.59
C GLU A 10 -4.75 9.66 -11.88
N ALA A 11 -4.00 10.47 -12.64
CA ALA A 11 -2.98 11.38 -12.11
C ALA A 11 -3.53 12.50 -11.21
N SER A 12 -4.80 12.86 -11.35
CA SER A 12 -5.54 13.90 -10.61
C SER A 12 -6.34 13.36 -9.41
N GLY A 13 -6.23 12.07 -9.10
CA GLY A 13 -6.96 11.46 -7.98
C GLY A 13 -6.42 11.86 -6.60
N LYS A 14 -7.28 11.78 -5.58
CA LYS A 14 -6.90 11.98 -4.18
C LYS A 14 -6.10 10.77 -3.68
N VAL A 15 -4.92 11.02 -3.11
CA VAL A 15 -4.12 10.02 -2.41
C VAL A 15 -4.74 9.76 -1.04
N ARG A 16 -4.85 8.49 -0.65
CA ARG A 16 -5.25 8.08 0.71
C ARG A 16 -4.10 7.33 1.36
N MET A 17 -3.73 7.80 2.55
CA MET A 17 -2.75 7.13 3.40
C MET A 17 -3.49 6.38 4.51
N SER A 18 -3.07 5.15 4.77
CA SER A 18 -3.65 4.31 5.81
C SER A 18 -2.54 3.81 6.75
N PHE A 19 -2.94 3.60 8.00
CA PHE A 19 -2.09 3.03 9.05
C PHE A 19 -2.78 1.82 9.64
N VAL A 20 -1.99 0.81 9.96
CA VAL A 20 -2.49 -0.42 10.59
C VAL A 20 -2.44 -0.24 12.10
N MET A 21 -3.55 -0.58 12.77
CA MET A 21 -3.61 -0.57 14.22
C MET A 21 -2.92 -1.81 14.81
N PRO A 22 -2.18 -1.67 15.92
CA PRO A 22 -1.62 -2.83 16.63
C PRO A 22 -2.71 -3.81 17.07
N SER A 23 -2.42 -5.11 17.02
CA SER A 23 -3.39 -6.19 17.30
C SER A 23 -3.98 -6.17 18.72
N GLN A 24 -3.36 -5.47 19.66
CA GLN A 24 -3.86 -5.32 21.03
C GLN A 24 -5.12 -4.42 21.12
N TYR A 25 -5.42 -3.64 20.09
CA TYR A 25 -6.59 -2.77 20.05
C TYR A 25 -7.70 -3.39 19.19
N THR A 26 -8.91 -3.33 19.69
CA THR A 26 -10.15 -3.59 18.95
C THR A 26 -10.81 -2.26 18.55
N LYS A 27 -11.72 -2.29 17.58
CA LYS A 27 -12.47 -1.09 17.13
C LYS A 27 -13.12 -0.32 18.27
N ASP A 28 -13.64 -1.02 19.27
CA ASP A 28 -14.31 -0.41 20.42
C ASP A 28 -13.34 0.25 21.40
N THR A 29 -12.09 -0.22 21.44
CA THR A 29 -11.04 0.32 22.33
C THR A 29 -10.21 1.43 21.69
N LEU A 30 -10.37 1.67 20.38
CA LEU A 30 -9.59 2.68 19.68
C LEU A 30 -10.04 4.10 20.10
N PRO A 31 -9.08 5.00 20.36
CA PRO A 31 -9.42 6.39 20.62
C PRO A 31 -10.07 6.99 19.37
N ARG A 32 -11.08 7.83 19.60
CA ARG A 32 -11.72 8.58 18.52
C ARG A 32 -10.70 9.57 17.93
N PRO A 33 -10.52 9.60 16.61
CA PRO A 33 -9.68 10.60 15.97
C PRO A 33 -10.15 12.02 16.34
N ASN A 34 -9.20 12.92 16.59
CA ASN A 34 -9.47 14.33 16.85
C ASN A 34 -9.65 15.15 15.55
N ASP A 35 -9.28 14.57 14.40
CA ASP A 35 -9.43 15.15 13.07
C ASP A 35 -10.51 14.39 12.29
N ALA A 36 -11.51 15.11 11.77
CA ALA A 36 -12.64 14.54 11.03
C ALA A 36 -12.25 13.96 9.65
N SER A 37 -11.06 14.27 9.14
CA SER A 37 -10.52 13.67 7.91
C SER A 37 -9.97 12.25 8.11
N VAL A 38 -9.84 11.82 9.37
CA VAL A 38 -9.33 10.49 9.74
C VAL A 38 -10.48 9.58 10.11
N GLU A 39 -10.62 8.49 9.38
CA GLU A 39 -11.64 7.47 9.59
C GLU A 39 -11.02 6.15 10.01
N ILE A 40 -11.63 5.47 10.99
CA ILE A 40 -11.26 4.10 11.36
C ILE A 40 -12.13 3.15 10.55
N LYS A 41 -11.50 2.29 9.76
CA LYS A 41 -12.17 1.31 8.90
C LYS A 41 -11.69 -0.10 9.22
N GLU A 42 -12.64 -1.04 9.28
CA GLU A 42 -12.32 -2.46 9.30
C GLU A 42 -12.02 -2.93 7.87
N VAL A 43 -10.88 -3.60 7.71
CA VAL A 43 -10.45 -4.19 6.45
C VAL A 43 -10.58 -5.70 6.58
N PRO A 44 -11.44 -6.36 5.77
CA PRO A 44 -11.58 -7.82 5.83
C PRO A 44 -10.29 -8.51 5.37
N ALA A 45 -10.15 -9.79 5.72
CA ALA A 45 -9.08 -10.61 5.17
C ALA A 45 -9.20 -10.68 3.65
N HIS A 46 -8.08 -10.49 2.96
CA HIS A 46 -7.99 -10.49 1.51
C HIS A 46 -6.60 -10.98 1.10
N THR A 47 -6.51 -11.49 -0.13
CA THR A 47 -5.25 -11.97 -0.71
C THR A 47 -4.66 -10.88 -1.59
N VAL A 48 -3.35 -10.71 -1.53
CA VAL A 48 -2.63 -9.72 -2.34
C VAL A 48 -1.47 -10.36 -3.09
N ALA A 49 -1.28 -9.93 -4.34
CA ALA A 49 -0.03 -10.12 -5.04
C ALA A 49 0.88 -8.93 -4.72
N ALA A 50 2.09 -9.20 -4.25
CA ALA A 50 3.03 -8.17 -3.81
C ALA A 50 4.38 -8.29 -4.54
N LEU A 51 4.93 -7.15 -4.96
CA LEU A 51 6.28 -7.06 -5.50
C LEU A 51 7.14 -6.17 -4.60
N THR A 52 8.11 -6.79 -3.95
CA THR A 52 9.07 -6.11 -3.08
C THR A 52 10.22 -5.48 -3.89
N PHE A 53 10.58 -4.24 -3.56
CA PHE A 53 11.70 -3.53 -4.16
C PHE A 53 12.41 -2.61 -3.15
N ARG A 54 13.66 -2.27 -3.45
CA ARG A 54 14.50 -1.42 -2.59
C ARG A 54 14.64 -0.01 -3.14
N GLY A 55 14.98 0.92 -2.26
CA GLY A 55 15.33 2.30 -2.63
C GLY A 55 14.35 3.36 -2.13
N HIS A 56 14.58 4.60 -2.56
CA HIS A 56 13.70 5.72 -2.27
C HIS A 56 12.58 5.81 -3.31
N VAL A 57 11.37 6.06 -2.84
CA VAL A 57 10.24 6.39 -3.71
C VAL A 57 10.23 7.90 -3.91
N ARG A 58 10.82 8.38 -5.01
CA ARG A 58 10.80 9.79 -5.39
C ARG A 58 9.86 9.97 -6.59
N GLY A 59 8.68 10.52 -6.33
CA GLY A 59 7.62 10.67 -7.33
C GLY A 59 7.00 9.33 -7.76
N ARG A 60 6.20 9.37 -8.84
CA ARG A 60 5.39 8.22 -9.29
C ARG A 60 6.11 7.25 -10.22
N LYS A 61 7.21 7.66 -10.87
CA LYS A 61 7.86 6.87 -11.94
C LYS A 61 8.27 5.47 -11.49
N VAL A 62 9.02 5.38 -10.38
CA VAL A 62 9.49 4.09 -9.86
C VAL A 62 8.32 3.19 -9.45
N VAL A 63 7.24 3.76 -8.95
CA VAL A 63 6.05 3.00 -8.52
C VAL A 63 5.31 2.45 -9.74
N GLU A 64 5.13 3.27 -10.78
CA GLU A 64 4.50 2.82 -12.03
C GLU A 64 5.33 1.72 -12.72
N GLU A 65 6.66 1.84 -12.75
CA GLU A 65 7.53 0.78 -13.29
C GLU A 65 7.35 -0.55 -12.55
N ARG A 66 7.33 -0.52 -11.21
CA ARG A 66 7.15 -1.74 -10.39
C ARG A 66 5.72 -2.28 -10.47
N LYS A 67 4.72 -1.41 -10.58
CA LYS A 67 3.32 -1.78 -10.84
C LYS A 67 3.18 -2.51 -12.17
N GLN A 68 3.75 -1.99 -13.26
CA GLN A 68 3.71 -2.67 -14.57
C GLN A 68 4.43 -4.02 -14.53
N GLN A 69 5.57 -4.09 -13.83
CA GLN A 69 6.26 -5.36 -13.61
C GLN A 69 5.40 -6.38 -12.85
N LEU A 70 4.71 -5.95 -11.79
CA LEU A 70 3.80 -6.82 -11.04
C LEU A 70 2.62 -7.28 -11.90
N LEU A 71 2.02 -6.39 -12.71
CA LEU A 71 0.92 -6.76 -13.61
C LEU A 71 1.34 -7.83 -14.64
N GLN A 72 2.55 -7.72 -15.19
CA GLN A 72 3.08 -8.73 -16.12
C GLN A 72 3.27 -10.09 -15.46
N ILE A 73 3.77 -10.11 -14.21
CA ILE A 73 3.93 -11.35 -13.44
C ILE A 73 2.55 -11.95 -13.13
N MET A 74 1.60 -11.12 -12.71
CA MET A 74 0.24 -11.56 -12.42
C MET A 74 -0.45 -12.15 -13.66
N GLU A 75 -0.30 -11.53 -14.83
CA GLU A 75 -0.83 -12.04 -16.09
C GLU A 75 -0.23 -13.41 -16.45
N ALA A 76 1.09 -13.58 -16.27
CA ALA A 76 1.77 -14.84 -16.52
C ALA A 76 1.30 -15.97 -15.57
N GLU A 77 0.96 -15.64 -14.34
CA GLU A 77 0.44 -16.57 -13.32
C GLU A 77 -1.10 -16.73 -13.38
N GLY A 78 -1.79 -16.05 -14.31
CA GLY A 78 -3.25 -16.10 -14.45
C GLY A 78 -4.02 -15.38 -13.32
N LEU A 79 -3.37 -14.49 -12.58
CA LEU A 79 -3.96 -13.72 -11.49
C LEU A 79 -4.61 -12.43 -12.00
N VAL A 80 -5.84 -12.16 -11.56
CA VAL A 80 -6.58 -10.95 -11.96
C VAL A 80 -6.46 -9.87 -10.87
N PRO A 81 -5.89 -8.69 -11.18
CA PRO A 81 -5.77 -7.59 -10.22
C PRO A 81 -7.13 -6.97 -9.92
N GLN A 82 -7.34 -6.55 -8.67
CA GLN A 82 -8.53 -5.84 -8.21
C GLN A 82 -8.18 -4.51 -7.57
N GLY A 83 -9.00 -3.51 -7.90
CA GLY A 83 -8.90 -2.18 -7.32
C GLY A 83 -7.65 -1.40 -7.75
N ASN A 84 -7.21 -0.53 -6.85
CA ASN A 84 -6.06 0.35 -7.08
C ASN A 84 -4.77 -0.30 -6.56
N VAL A 85 -3.63 0.08 -7.15
CA VAL A 85 -2.32 -0.31 -6.61
C VAL A 85 -2.11 0.31 -5.23
N VAL A 86 -1.57 -0.47 -4.30
CA VAL A 86 -1.19 0.00 -2.96
C VAL A 86 0.32 -0.02 -2.85
N LEU A 87 0.89 1.09 -2.40
CA LEU A 87 2.31 1.22 -2.09
C LEU A 87 2.51 1.11 -0.57
N ASN A 88 3.21 0.08 -0.13
CA ASN A 88 3.59 -0.09 1.28
C ASN A 88 5.03 0.40 1.51
N GLN A 89 5.17 1.35 2.42
CA GLN A 89 6.46 1.92 2.83
C GLN A 89 6.68 1.68 4.33
N TYR A 90 7.66 0.83 4.65
CA TYR A 90 7.91 0.38 6.02
C TYR A 90 8.88 1.28 6.79
N HIS A 91 9.74 1.99 6.06
CA HIS A 91 10.91 2.64 6.61
C HIS A 91 10.73 4.16 6.73
N PRO A 92 11.19 4.78 7.83
CA PRO A 92 11.13 6.22 8.02
C PRO A 92 12.01 6.98 6.99
N PRO A 93 11.81 8.30 6.79
CA PRO A 93 12.52 9.06 5.75
C PRO A 93 14.05 9.09 5.90
N PHE A 94 14.58 8.89 7.11
CA PHE A 94 16.01 8.89 7.40
C PHE A 94 16.73 7.53 7.13
N THR A 95 16.00 6.46 6.80
CA THR A 95 16.63 5.17 6.46
C THR A 95 17.37 5.25 5.13
N TYR A 96 18.61 4.76 5.11
CA TYR A 96 19.43 4.71 3.91
C TYR A 96 18.79 3.89 2.79
N GLY A 97 18.90 4.36 1.55
CA GLY A 97 18.13 3.83 0.39
C GLY A 97 18.22 2.32 0.17
N TRP A 98 19.42 1.74 0.26
CA TRP A 98 19.65 0.30 0.15
C TRP A 98 19.01 -0.58 1.25
N GLN A 99 18.72 0.00 2.42
CA GLN A 99 18.05 -0.68 3.53
C GLN A 99 16.52 -0.50 3.46
N ARG A 100 16.04 0.49 2.69
CA ARG A 100 14.61 0.70 2.50
C ARG A 100 14.04 -0.44 1.67
N VAL A 101 13.07 -1.12 2.25
CA VAL A 101 12.19 -2.07 1.58
C VAL A 101 10.82 -1.41 1.40
N ASN A 102 10.28 -1.50 0.19
CA ASN A 102 8.94 -1.06 -0.17
C ASN A 102 8.28 -2.15 -1.00
N GLU A 103 6.96 -2.11 -1.08
CA GLU A 103 6.17 -3.07 -1.88
C GLU A 103 5.11 -2.34 -2.68
N VAL A 104 4.87 -2.80 -3.90
CA VAL A 104 3.63 -2.52 -4.64
C VAL A 104 2.74 -3.74 -4.58
N CYS A 105 1.46 -3.54 -4.31
CA CYS A 105 0.51 -4.61 -4.10
C CYS A 105 -0.77 -4.40 -4.93
N PHE A 106 -1.33 -5.49 -5.41
CA PHE A 106 -2.70 -5.58 -5.91
C PHE A 106 -3.48 -6.61 -5.09
N GLU A 107 -4.72 -6.31 -4.77
CA GLU A 107 -5.65 -7.32 -4.29
C GLU A 107 -5.94 -8.31 -5.42
N VAL A 108 -6.01 -9.60 -5.10
CA VAL A 108 -6.31 -10.66 -6.07
C VAL A 108 -7.44 -11.52 -5.54
N ARG A 109 -8.24 -12.07 -6.45
CA ARG A 109 -9.15 -13.17 -6.14
C ARG A 109 -8.54 -14.48 -6.65
N GLU A 110 -8.71 -15.53 -5.87
CA GLU A 110 -8.55 -16.91 -6.32
C GLU A 110 -9.63 -17.29 -7.33
#